data_AF-A0A2V1CYM9-F1
#
_entry.id   AF-A0A2V1CYM9-F1
#
_cell.length_a   1.000
_cell.length_b   1.000
_cell.length_c   1.000
_cell.angle_alpha   90.00
_cell.angle_beta   90.00
_cell.angle_gamma   90.00
#
_symmetry.space_group_name_H-M   'P 1'
#
loop_
_entity.id
_entity.type
_entity.pdbx_description
1 polymer ?
#
loop_
_entity_poly.entity_id
_entity_poly.type
_entity_poly.pdbx_seq_one_letter_code
_entity_poly.pdbx_strand_id
1 'polypeptide(L)'
;MNHPETEPASGSVRFNASLAGGIHALRRRLQEIPGNLHKLFRDILTRDPHNRDELVLCIQWVLFAKQPLSPEQLYFAVLSGVEPEAVSKWDPDEVTKDAIQLFILDSSKGLAEITKSKNQTV
;
A
#
# COMPACT_ATOMS: atom_id res chain seq x y z
N MET A 1 43.63 -32.79 -36.59
CA MET A 1 42.64 -31.73 -36.90
C MET A 1 41.29 -32.37 -37.06
N ASN A 2 40.46 -32.36 -36.01
CA ASN A 2 39.00 -32.61 -36.04
C ASN A 2 38.47 -32.43 -34.61
N HIS A 3 37.81 -31.31 -34.34
CA HIS A 3 36.80 -31.16 -33.28
C HIS A 3 35.82 -30.09 -33.77
N PRO A 4 34.53 -30.40 -33.95
CA PRO A 4 33.50 -29.38 -34.09
C PRO A 4 32.97 -29.02 -32.69
N GLU A 5 33.27 -27.81 -32.24
CA GLU A 5 32.58 -27.18 -31.12
C GLU A 5 31.13 -26.93 -31.50
N THR A 6 30.23 -27.47 -30.71
CA THR A 6 28.78 -27.23 -30.77
C THR A 6 28.39 -26.52 -29.48
N GLU A 7 28.28 -25.19 -29.53
CA GLU A 7 27.57 -24.41 -28.52
C GLU A 7 26.17 -24.06 -29.07
N PRO A 8 25.09 -24.48 -28.40
CA PRO A 8 23.79 -23.88 -28.62
C PRO A 8 23.45 -22.85 -27.54
N ALA A 9 22.91 -21.74 -28.04
CA ALA A 9 21.83 -20.96 -27.45
C ALA A 9 22.12 -20.18 -26.16
N SER A 10 22.33 -18.89 -26.40
CA SER A 10 21.90 -17.79 -25.53
C SER A 10 20.49 -18.05 -24.95
N GLY A 11 20.45 -18.47 -23.68
CA GLY A 11 19.24 -18.64 -22.90
C GLY A 11 19.07 -17.48 -21.92
N SER A 12 18.66 -16.32 -22.41
CA SER A 12 18.20 -15.23 -21.55
C SER A 12 16.90 -15.67 -20.89
N VAL A 13 16.96 -16.04 -19.61
CA VAL A 13 15.76 -16.34 -18.80
C VAL A 13 15.02 -15.03 -18.58
N ARG A 14 14.07 -14.74 -19.48
CA ARG A 14 13.10 -13.67 -19.30
C ARG A 14 11.98 -14.21 -18.42
N PHE A 15 11.94 -13.79 -17.16
CA PHE A 15 10.77 -13.96 -16.31
C PHE A 15 9.66 -13.05 -16.84
N ASN A 16 8.79 -13.58 -17.69
CA ASN A 16 7.52 -12.94 -18.03
C ASN A 16 6.51 -13.25 -16.92
N ALA A 17 6.42 -12.38 -15.91
CA ALA A 17 5.31 -12.41 -14.96
C ALA A 17 4.00 -12.11 -15.72
N SER A 18 3.31 -13.18 -16.15
CA SER A 18 1.98 -13.10 -16.76
C SER A 18 0.96 -12.71 -15.69
N LEU A 19 0.52 -11.45 -15.74
CA LEU A 19 -0.54 -10.88 -14.90
C LEU A 19 -1.91 -11.58 -15.07
N ALA A 20 -2.05 -12.54 -16.00
CA ALA A 20 -3.29 -13.26 -16.25
C ALA A 20 -3.56 -14.40 -15.25
N GLY A 21 -2.52 -15.02 -14.67
CA GLY A 21 -2.68 -16.11 -13.70
C GLY A 21 -3.23 -15.64 -12.34
N GLY A 22 -3.00 -14.36 -12.00
CA GLY A 22 -3.45 -13.74 -10.76
C GLY A 22 -4.95 -13.51 -10.71
N ILE A 23 -5.60 -13.13 -11.82
CA ILE A 23 -7.03 -12.82 -11.83
C ILE A 23 -7.87 -14.07 -11.55
N HIS A 24 -7.51 -15.23 -12.09
CA HIS A 24 -8.26 -16.47 -11.83
C HIS A 24 -8.05 -17.02 -10.42
N ALA A 25 -6.85 -16.91 -9.88
CA ALA A 25 -6.56 -17.27 -8.49
C ALA A 25 -7.25 -16.30 -7.51
N LEU A 26 -7.17 -15.00 -7.78
CA LEU A 26 -7.86 -13.94 -7.03
C LEU A 26 -9.37 -14.11 -7.10
N ARG A 27 -9.93 -14.43 -8.27
CA ARG A 27 -11.36 -14.68 -8.44
C ARG A 27 -11.83 -15.92 -7.69
N ARG A 28 -11.02 -16.99 -7.64
CA ARG A 28 -11.30 -18.17 -6.78
C ARG A 28 -11.31 -17.78 -5.30
N ARG A 29 -10.30 -17.04 -4.84
CA ARG A 29 -10.24 -16.52 -3.47
C ARG A 29 -11.44 -15.61 -3.15
N LEU A 30 -11.86 -14.76 -4.09
CA LEU A 30 -13.06 -13.91 -3.97
C LEU A 30 -14.38 -14.69 -3.95
N GLN A 31 -14.41 -15.94 -4.45
CA GLN A 31 -15.58 -16.82 -4.37
C GLN A 31 -15.59 -17.67 -3.08
N GLU A 32 -14.40 -17.95 -2.52
CA GLU A 32 -14.23 -18.56 -1.18
C GLU A 32 -14.54 -17.58 -0.06
N ILE A 33 -14.46 -16.29 -0.37
CA ILE A 33 -14.90 -15.21 0.49
C ILE A 33 -16.42 -15.32 0.68
N PRO A 34 -16.91 -15.53 1.92
CA PRO A 34 -18.35 -15.62 2.16
C PRO A 34 -19.04 -14.33 1.69
N GLY A 35 -20.27 -14.43 1.19
CA GLY A 35 -21.04 -13.30 0.61
C GLY A 35 -21.28 -12.11 1.56
N ASN A 36 -20.78 -12.19 2.80
CA ASN A 36 -20.74 -11.13 3.78
C ASN A 36 -19.42 -10.33 3.81
N LEU A 37 -18.35 -10.67 3.07
CA LEU A 37 -17.12 -9.86 3.14
C LEU A 37 -17.33 -8.44 2.63
N HIS A 38 -18.19 -8.26 1.64
CA HIS A 38 -18.55 -6.90 1.22
C HIS A 38 -19.33 -6.15 2.32
N LYS A 39 -20.04 -6.88 3.21
CA LYS A 39 -20.61 -6.30 4.44
C LYS A 39 -19.48 -5.98 5.42
N LEU A 40 -18.53 -6.88 5.64
CA LEU A 40 -17.36 -6.61 6.49
C LEU A 40 -16.58 -5.38 6.04
N PHE A 41 -16.26 -5.25 4.74
CA PHE A 41 -15.57 -4.06 4.24
C PHE A 41 -16.40 -2.80 4.44
N ARG A 42 -17.71 -2.85 4.19
CA ARG A 42 -18.55 -1.69 4.50
C ARG A 42 -18.55 -1.39 5.98
N ASP A 43 -18.70 -2.40 6.83
CA ASP A 43 -18.71 -2.24 8.27
C ASP A 43 -17.39 -1.62 8.74
N ILE A 44 -16.22 -2.06 8.23
CA ILE A 44 -14.92 -1.44 8.49
C ILE A 44 -14.91 0.02 8.03
N LEU A 45 -15.30 0.29 6.77
CA LEU A 45 -15.29 1.63 6.18
C LEU A 45 -16.27 2.58 6.88
N THR A 46 -17.36 2.09 7.45
CA THR A 46 -18.42 2.90 8.09
C THR A 46 -18.41 2.84 9.62
N ARG A 47 -17.54 2.03 10.25
CA ARG A 47 -17.49 1.82 11.71
C ARG A 47 -17.29 3.11 12.50
N ASP A 48 -16.47 3.99 11.94
CA ASP A 48 -16.16 5.30 12.49
C ASP A 48 -16.36 6.36 11.41
N PRO A 49 -17.38 7.23 11.55
CA PRO A 49 -17.62 8.31 10.61
C PRO A 49 -16.73 9.53 10.83
N HIS A 50 -16.05 9.68 11.98
CA HIS A 50 -15.23 10.86 12.26
C HIS A 50 -14.02 10.96 11.33
N ASN A 51 -13.38 9.83 11.01
CA ASN A 51 -12.13 9.82 10.23
C ASN A 51 -12.36 9.46 8.75
N ARG A 52 -13.55 9.80 8.21
CA ARG A 52 -13.90 9.45 6.82
C ARG A 52 -13.06 10.23 5.81
N ASP A 53 -12.79 11.50 6.06
CA ASP A 53 -12.03 12.34 5.12
C ASP A 53 -10.55 11.94 5.13
N GLU A 54 -10.00 11.63 6.31
CA GLU A 54 -8.68 11.01 6.45
C GLU A 54 -8.56 9.69 5.68
N LEU A 55 -9.58 8.82 5.78
CA LEU A 55 -9.60 7.54 5.06
C LEU A 55 -9.58 7.73 3.54
N VAL A 56 -10.38 8.67 3.03
CA VAL A 56 -10.42 8.96 1.59
C VAL A 56 -9.06 9.47 1.12
N LEU A 57 -8.45 10.41 1.85
CA LEU A 57 -7.14 10.96 1.52
C LEU A 57 -6.04 9.89 1.62
N CYS A 58 -6.06 9.07 2.66
CA CYS A 58 -5.10 7.98 2.85
C CYS A 58 -5.14 7.01 1.66
N ILE A 59 -6.34 6.55 1.26
CA ILE A 59 -6.51 5.69 0.09
C ILE A 59 -6.06 6.39 -1.20
N GLN A 60 -6.38 7.68 -1.38
CA GLN A 60 -5.95 8.43 -2.56
C GLN A 60 -4.43 8.50 -2.68
N TRP A 61 -3.74 8.82 -1.58
CA TRP A 61 -2.29 8.91 -1.57
C TRP A 61 -1.62 7.55 -1.78
N VAL A 62 -2.14 6.48 -1.17
CA VAL A 62 -1.62 5.12 -1.37
C VAL A 62 -1.82 4.63 -2.81
N LEU A 63 -2.98 4.88 -3.41
CA LEU A 63 -3.31 4.35 -4.75
C LEU A 63 -2.81 5.20 -5.91
N PHE A 64 -2.69 6.52 -5.74
CA PHE A 64 -2.41 7.45 -6.83
C PHE A 64 -1.08 8.21 -6.70
N ALA A 65 -0.30 8.00 -5.64
CA ALA A 65 1.05 8.54 -5.59
C ALA A 65 1.91 7.96 -6.72
N LYS A 66 2.73 8.81 -7.33
CA LYS A 66 3.64 8.41 -8.43
C LYS A 66 4.73 7.44 -7.98
N GLN A 67 5.04 7.45 -6.69
CA GLN A 67 6.04 6.62 -6.03
C GLN A 67 5.57 6.31 -4.61
N PRO A 68 6.01 5.20 -4.00
CA PRO A 68 5.70 4.88 -2.61
C PRO A 68 6.07 6.03 -1.69
N LEU A 69 5.21 6.34 -0.72
CA LEU A 69 5.41 7.44 0.22
C LEU A 69 6.11 6.91 1.47
N SER A 70 6.98 7.71 2.07
CA SER A 70 7.41 7.43 3.45
C SER A 70 6.23 7.63 4.42
N PRO A 71 6.24 7.00 5.60
CA PRO A 71 5.20 7.22 6.61
C PRO A 71 5.01 8.71 6.94
N GLU A 72 6.11 9.46 7.06
CA GLU A 72 6.06 10.90 7.32
C GLU A 72 5.41 11.66 6.17
N GLN A 73 5.74 11.31 4.91
CA GLN A 73 5.10 11.91 3.74
C GLN A 73 3.60 11.65 3.71
N LEU A 74 3.17 10.42 3.98
CA LEU A 74 1.75 10.09 4.00
C LEU A 74 1.02 10.83 5.13
N TYR A 75 1.62 10.90 6.32
CA TYR A 75 1.07 11.64 7.46
C TYR A 75 0.80 13.11 7.10
N PHE A 76 1.81 13.83 6.61
CA PHE A 76 1.62 15.24 6.24
C PHE A 76 0.70 15.42 5.03
N ALA A 77 0.70 14.48 4.09
CA ALA A 77 -0.17 14.53 2.92
C ALA A 77 -1.65 14.39 3.31
N VAL A 78 -1.97 13.55 4.31
CA VAL A 78 -3.33 13.45 4.88
C VAL A 78 -3.65 14.66 5.74
N LEU A 79 -2.75 15.05 6.67
CA LEU A 79 -2.94 16.20 7.56
C LEU A 79 -3.23 17.49 6.79
N SER A 80 -2.52 17.73 5.69
CA SER A 80 -2.72 18.90 4.83
C SER A 80 -4.09 18.98 4.15
N GLY A 81 -4.83 17.87 4.08
CA GLY A 81 -6.18 17.85 3.54
C GLY A 81 -7.28 17.94 4.59
N VAL A 82 -6.98 17.65 5.87
CA VAL A 82 -7.97 17.59 6.96
C VAL A 82 -7.84 18.77 7.91
N GLU A 83 -6.61 19.12 8.28
CA GLU A 83 -6.29 20.24 9.16
C GLU A 83 -5.07 20.99 8.62
N PRO A 84 -5.23 21.78 7.53
CA PRO A 84 -4.12 22.49 6.89
C PRO A 84 -3.35 23.41 7.83
N GLU A 85 -4.03 23.99 8.83
CA GLU A 85 -3.46 24.92 9.81
C GLU A 85 -2.51 24.24 10.80
N ALA A 86 -2.67 22.92 11.02
CA ALA A 86 -1.81 22.13 11.88
C ALA A 86 -0.53 21.65 11.17
N VAL A 87 -0.42 21.85 9.86
CA VAL A 87 0.77 21.44 9.09
C VAL A 87 1.96 22.34 9.44
N SER A 88 2.92 21.77 10.15
CA SER A 88 4.19 22.40 10.49
C SER A 88 5.38 21.61 9.92
N LYS A 89 6.59 22.14 10.11
CA LYS A 89 7.79 21.37 9.84
C LYS A 89 7.84 20.20 10.81
N TRP A 90 8.13 19.00 10.31
CA TRP A 90 8.24 17.82 11.16
C TRP A 90 9.30 18.01 12.25
N ASP A 91 8.84 17.92 13.50
CA ASP A 91 9.65 17.82 14.70
C ASP A 91 9.45 16.41 15.31
N PRO A 92 10.50 15.56 15.36
CA PRO A 92 10.41 14.22 15.95
C PRO A 92 10.09 14.22 17.45
N ASP A 93 10.34 15.33 18.17
CA ASP A 93 10.05 15.46 19.60
C ASP A 93 8.57 15.79 19.85
N GLU A 94 7.91 16.48 18.90
CA GLU A 94 6.47 16.77 18.95
C GLU A 94 5.64 15.65 18.31
N VAL A 95 6.06 15.16 17.15
CA VAL A 95 5.38 14.12 16.38
C VAL A 95 6.33 12.93 16.21
N THR A 96 6.20 11.99 17.12
CA THR A 96 7.03 10.78 17.12
C THR A 96 6.68 9.86 15.95
N LYS A 97 7.64 9.01 15.56
CA LYS A 97 7.40 7.99 14.53
C LYS A 97 6.27 7.04 14.89
N ASP A 98 6.17 6.65 16.16
CA ASP A 98 5.10 5.75 16.63
C ASP A 98 3.73 6.43 16.51
N ALA A 99 3.64 7.73 16.79
CA ALA A 99 2.42 8.51 16.56
C ALA A 99 2.02 8.54 15.08
N ILE A 100 3.00 8.70 14.18
CA ILE A 100 2.77 8.64 12.72
C ILE A 100 2.26 7.25 12.30
N GLN A 101 2.84 6.17 12.83
CA GLN A 101 2.40 4.81 12.51
C GLN A 101 0.97 4.55 12.99
N LEU A 102 0.65 4.98 14.21
CA LEU A 102 -0.70 4.86 14.77
C LEU A 102 -1.72 5.68 13.96
N PHE A 103 -1.36 6.90 13.58
CA PHE A 103 -2.19 7.74 12.71
C PHE A 103 -2.49 7.05 11.39
N ILE A 104 -1.46 6.56 10.67
CA ILE A 104 -1.66 5.87 9.38
C ILE A 104 -2.53 4.62 9.55
N LEU A 105 -2.32 3.84 10.62
CA LEU A 105 -3.12 2.65 10.90
C LEU A 105 -4.60 3.01 11.10
N ASP A 106 -4.87 4.07 11.86
CA ASP A 106 -6.21 4.53 12.18
C ASP A 106 -6.91 5.14 10.95
N SER A 107 -6.27 6.11 10.28
CA SER A 107 -6.80 6.76 9.08
C SER A 107 -7.01 5.76 7.95
N SER A 108 -6.14 4.76 7.77
CA SER A 108 -6.32 3.70 6.75
C SER A 108 -7.30 2.60 7.17
N LYS A 109 -7.75 2.59 8.43
CA LYS A 109 -8.56 1.52 9.02
C LYS A 109 -7.95 0.13 8.86
N GLY A 110 -6.61 0.06 8.92
CA GLY A 110 -5.84 -1.18 8.73
C GLY A 110 -5.84 -1.71 7.29
N LEU A 111 -6.23 -0.89 6.31
CA LEU A 111 -6.18 -1.27 4.89
C LEU A 111 -4.82 -0.98 4.23
N ALA A 112 -3.93 -0.26 4.92
CA ALA A 112 -2.56 -0.02 4.51
C ALA A 112 -1.58 -0.47 5.61
N GLU A 113 -0.41 -0.96 5.23
CA GLU A 113 0.67 -1.37 6.14
C GLU A 113 1.97 -0.70 5.73
N ILE A 114 2.77 -0.29 6.72
CA ILE A 114 4.13 0.21 6.50
C ILE A 114 5.06 -0.98 6.22
N THR A 115 5.82 -0.91 5.14
CA THR A 115 6.75 -1.99 4.77
C THR A 115 7.84 -2.20 5.82
N LYS A 116 8.25 -3.47 6.02
CA LYS A 116 9.29 -3.88 6.97
C LYS A 116 10.72 -3.78 6.40
N SER A 117 10.90 -2.97 5.37
CA SER A 117 12.18 -2.82 4.69
C SER A 117 13.04 -1.73 5.34
N LYS A 118 14.33 -1.66 4.98
CA LYS A 118 15.22 -0.58 5.44
C LYS A 118 14.73 0.81 5.04
N ASN A 119 14.04 0.90 3.90
CA ASN A 119 13.41 2.12 3.40
C ASN A 119 11.90 1.95 3.53
N GLN A 120 11.37 2.26 4.71
CA GLN A 120 9.96 2.07 5.00
C GLN A 120 9.10 2.96 4.10
N THR A 121 8.04 2.37 3.55
CA THR A 121 7.08 3.04 2.69
C THR A 121 5.67 2.53 2.99
N VAL A 122 4.67 3.28 2.57
CA VAL A 122 3.26 2.86 2.52
C VAL A 122 2.83 2.69 1.07
#